data_AF-A0A1H0FWI5-F1
#
_entry.id   AF-A0A1H0FWI5-F1
#
_cell.length_a   1.000
_cell.length_b   1.000
_cell.length_c   1.000
_cell.angle_alpha   90.00
_cell.angle_beta   90.00
_cell.angle_gamma   90.00
#
_symmetry.space_group_name_H-M   'P 1'
#
loop_
_entity.id
_entity.type
_entity.pdbx_description
1 polymer ?
#
loop_
_entity_poly.entity_id
_entity_poly.type
_entity_poly.pdbx_seq_one_letter_code
_entity_poly.pdbx_strand_id
1 'polypeptide(L)'
;MSLTVRRVGHESAEVVHHIVIEAFGSRPPLDPPADALSETVESIGTRLALNGGLVARVGDEPVGALLFDPVGNSVYLRRFGVLPAAQGHGVAAAMVDAAVEAWPGRARLSVVAREELPATVAFWERRGFAQADRRFPYVELSRPLPTTYDVATADDMRALGVRVAEDLRAGDLLVLSGGLGAGKTTFTQGLGEGLGVRGGVTSPTFVIARVHPSLTGGPDLVHVDAYRIGGLDELDDLDLDTSLAEAVTVVEWGEGLAESLADSRLEVRISRSSEESEGELDPRQVEVLGVGTRWAT
;
A
#
# COMPACT_ATOMS: atom_id res chain seq x y z
N MET A 1 -2.88 -29.04 1.10
CA MET A 1 -1.49 -28.80 1.50
C MET A 1 -1.41 -27.37 2.01
N SER A 2 -0.84 -27.14 3.19
CA SER A 2 -0.71 -25.78 3.77
C SER A 2 0.49 -25.06 3.15
N LEU A 3 0.26 -23.84 2.67
CA LEU A 3 1.31 -22.91 2.25
C LEU A 3 1.71 -22.06 3.46
N THR A 4 3.01 -21.92 3.71
CA THR A 4 3.54 -21.00 4.72
C THR A 4 4.65 -20.16 4.13
N VAL A 5 4.75 -18.90 4.55
CA VAL A 5 5.86 -18.01 4.16
C VAL A 5 6.49 -17.48 5.44
N ARG A 6 7.82 -17.56 5.55
CA ARG A 6 8.53 -17.14 6.76
C ARG A 6 9.75 -16.30 6.42
N ARG A 7 10.05 -15.36 7.32
CA ARG A 7 11.31 -14.63 7.31
C ARG A 7 12.46 -15.56 7.68
N VAL A 8 13.56 -15.42 6.97
CA VAL A 8 14.77 -16.22 7.16
C VAL A 8 16.02 -15.34 7.20
N GLY A 9 17.06 -15.82 7.87
CA GLY A 9 18.41 -15.25 7.89
C GLY A 9 19.41 -16.11 7.12
N HIS A 10 20.70 -15.85 7.36
CA HIS A 10 21.83 -16.48 6.65
C HIS A 10 21.85 -18.01 6.73
N GLU A 11 21.25 -18.60 7.76
CA GLU A 11 21.13 -20.05 7.95
C GLU A 11 20.34 -20.74 6.81
N SER A 12 19.55 -19.98 6.05
CA SER A 12 18.79 -20.49 4.90
C SER A 12 19.50 -20.27 3.56
N ALA A 13 20.78 -19.87 3.54
CA ALA A 13 21.49 -19.51 2.31
C ALA A 13 21.50 -20.61 1.24
N GLU A 14 21.74 -21.87 1.62
CA GLU A 14 21.74 -23.01 0.70
C GLU A 14 20.35 -23.24 0.08
N VAL A 15 19.30 -23.18 0.90
CA VAL A 15 17.91 -23.35 0.45
C VAL A 15 17.52 -22.24 -0.52
N VAL A 16 17.83 -20.99 -0.18
CA VAL A 16 17.53 -19.84 -1.04
C VAL A 16 18.33 -19.92 -2.33
N HIS A 17 19.63 -20.25 -2.28
CA HIS A 17 20.47 -20.41 -3.46
C HIS A 17 19.91 -21.45 -4.43
N HIS A 18 19.56 -22.64 -3.93
CA HIS A 18 18.99 -23.70 -4.76
C HIS A 18 17.72 -23.24 -5.50
N ILE A 19 16.77 -22.63 -4.77
CA ILE A 19 15.52 -22.13 -5.35
C ILE A 19 15.79 -21.05 -6.39
N VAL A 20 16.73 -20.13 -6.13
CA VAL A 20 17.08 -19.05 -7.05
C VAL A 20 17.67 -19.61 -8.34
N ILE A 21 18.62 -20.55 -8.26
CA ILE A 21 19.23 -21.13 -9.46
C ILE A 21 18.18 -21.91 -10.28
N GLU A 22 17.35 -22.73 -9.64
CA GLU A 22 16.34 -23.52 -10.35
C GLU A 22 15.22 -22.65 -10.95
N ALA A 23 14.67 -21.70 -10.18
CA ALA A 23 13.58 -20.85 -10.62
C ALA A 23 13.99 -19.85 -11.71
N PHE A 24 15.26 -19.42 -11.74
CA PHE A 24 15.77 -18.56 -12.81
C PHE A 24 16.31 -19.36 -14.01
N GLY A 25 16.87 -20.54 -13.77
CA GLY A 25 17.38 -21.43 -14.83
C GLY A 25 16.28 -22.08 -15.68
N SER A 26 15.05 -22.18 -15.14
CA SER A 26 13.86 -22.63 -15.87
C SER A 26 13.20 -21.56 -16.74
N ARG A 27 13.69 -20.31 -16.70
CA ARG A 27 13.16 -19.22 -17.54
C ARG A 27 13.69 -19.33 -18.97
N PRO A 28 12.98 -18.74 -19.95
CA PRO A 28 13.53 -18.59 -21.29
C PRO A 28 14.93 -17.93 -21.26
N PRO A 29 15.84 -18.30 -22.17
CA PRO A 29 17.15 -17.65 -22.27
C PRO A 29 16.99 -16.14 -22.50
N LEU A 30 17.83 -15.35 -21.82
CA LEU A 30 17.82 -13.89 -21.86
C LEU A 30 19.22 -13.37 -22.21
N ASP A 31 19.30 -12.21 -22.90
CA ASP A 31 20.55 -11.52 -23.19
C ASP A 31 20.52 -10.08 -22.64
N PRO A 32 21.39 -9.70 -21.68
CA PRO A 32 22.36 -10.57 -20.99
C PRO A 32 21.64 -11.62 -20.12
N PRO A 33 22.33 -12.72 -19.72
CA PRO A 33 21.77 -13.69 -18.80
C PRO A 33 21.31 -13.07 -17.48
N ALA A 34 20.37 -13.72 -16.80
CA ALA A 34 19.94 -13.27 -15.48
C ALA A 34 21.11 -13.31 -14.50
N ASP A 35 21.39 -12.16 -13.88
CA ASP A 35 22.45 -12.00 -12.87
C ASP A 35 22.28 -12.97 -11.69
N ALA A 36 21.04 -13.35 -11.37
CA ALA A 36 20.70 -14.38 -10.39
C ALA A 36 21.43 -15.72 -10.58
N LEU A 37 21.80 -16.08 -11.82
CA LEU A 37 22.52 -17.33 -12.12
C LEU A 37 24.00 -17.29 -11.72
N SER A 38 24.53 -16.11 -11.38
CA SER A 38 25.89 -15.93 -10.88
C SER A 38 25.98 -15.89 -9.34
N GLU A 39 24.86 -16.00 -8.64
CA GLU A 39 24.83 -16.00 -7.18
C GLU A 39 25.52 -17.25 -6.60
N THR A 40 26.19 -17.08 -5.47
CA THR A 40 26.77 -18.16 -4.67
C THR A 40 26.04 -18.29 -3.34
N VAL A 41 26.21 -19.42 -2.66
CA VAL A 41 25.70 -19.59 -1.29
C VAL A 41 26.26 -18.51 -0.37
N GLU A 42 27.54 -18.15 -0.54
CA GLU A 42 28.19 -17.09 0.23
C GLU A 42 27.55 -15.72 -0.02
N SER A 43 27.37 -15.31 -1.28
CA SER A 43 26.78 -14.00 -1.61
C SER A 43 25.33 -13.88 -1.15
N ILE A 44 24.56 -14.97 -1.20
CA ILE A 44 23.20 -15.03 -0.66
C ILE A 44 23.22 -14.97 0.87
N GLY A 45 24.09 -15.74 1.51
CA GLY A 45 24.26 -15.74 2.97
C GLY A 45 24.60 -14.35 3.52
N THR A 46 25.50 -13.60 2.86
CA THR A 46 25.81 -12.22 3.24
C THR A 46 24.59 -11.30 3.17
N ARG A 47 23.79 -11.37 2.09
CA ARG A 47 22.59 -10.51 1.96
C ARG A 47 21.50 -10.88 2.97
N LEU A 48 21.31 -12.19 3.20
CA LEU A 48 20.38 -12.69 4.22
C LEU A 48 20.80 -12.26 5.63
N ALA A 49 22.10 -12.24 5.94
CA ALA A 49 22.60 -11.76 7.23
C ALA A 49 22.30 -10.27 7.45
N LEU A 50 22.37 -9.46 6.39
CA LEU A 50 22.16 -8.01 6.47
C LEU A 50 20.68 -7.62 6.56
N ASN A 51 19.86 -8.18 5.66
CA ASN A 51 18.49 -7.70 5.44
C ASN A 51 17.42 -8.78 5.63
N GLY A 52 17.84 -10.05 5.67
CA GLY A 52 16.95 -11.21 5.65
C GLY A 52 16.32 -11.45 4.27
N GLY A 53 15.44 -12.43 4.23
CA GLY A 53 14.64 -12.78 3.06
C GLY A 53 13.38 -13.54 3.48
N LEU A 54 12.67 -14.09 2.50
CA LEU A 54 11.55 -14.99 2.74
C LEU A 54 11.80 -16.34 2.09
N VAL A 55 11.31 -17.40 2.73
CA VAL A 55 11.14 -18.73 2.13
C VAL A 55 9.68 -19.14 2.25
N ALA A 56 9.10 -19.54 1.13
CA ALA A 56 7.78 -20.15 1.05
C ALA A 56 7.89 -21.68 1.04
N ARG A 57 7.02 -22.35 1.80
CA ARG A 57 6.96 -23.81 1.91
C ARG A 57 5.56 -24.34 1.63
N VAL A 58 5.47 -25.45 0.91
CA VAL A 58 4.25 -26.26 0.77
C VAL A 58 4.45 -27.53 1.58
N GLY A 59 3.73 -27.64 2.70
CA GLY A 59 4.13 -28.57 3.76
C GLY A 59 5.52 -28.20 4.28
N ASP A 60 6.46 -29.16 4.27
CA ASP A 60 7.84 -28.95 4.69
C ASP A 60 8.78 -28.58 3.54
N GLU A 61 8.34 -28.68 2.28
CA GLU A 61 9.18 -28.48 1.11
C GLU A 61 9.33 -26.99 0.79
N PRO A 62 10.56 -26.43 0.69
CA PRO A 62 10.76 -25.05 0.31
C PRO A 62 10.65 -24.88 -1.21
N VAL A 63 9.71 -24.03 -1.63
CA VAL A 63 9.31 -23.92 -3.06
C VAL A 63 9.42 -22.51 -3.61
N GLY A 64 9.70 -21.51 -2.76
CA GLY A 64 9.88 -20.13 -3.21
C GLY A 64 10.80 -19.36 -2.27
N ALA A 65 11.52 -18.39 -2.82
CA ALA A 65 12.42 -17.54 -2.04
C ALA A 65 12.55 -16.13 -2.62
N LEU A 66 12.84 -15.16 -1.75
CA LEU A 66 13.29 -13.82 -2.13
C LEU A 66 14.26 -13.26 -1.10
N LEU A 67 15.03 -12.26 -1.52
CA LEU A 67 15.94 -11.49 -0.68
C LEU A 67 15.45 -10.05 -0.56
N PHE A 68 15.57 -9.47 0.63
CA PHE A 68 15.30 -8.06 0.83
C PHE A 68 16.55 -7.21 0.57
N ASP A 69 16.37 -6.07 -0.09
CA ASP A 69 17.42 -5.08 -0.28
C ASP A 69 16.87 -3.65 -0.08
N PRO A 70 16.91 -3.13 1.15
CA PRO A 70 16.49 -1.77 1.45
C PRO A 70 17.41 -0.73 0.83
N VAL A 71 16.85 0.21 0.06
CA VAL A 71 17.56 1.32 -0.57
C VAL A 71 16.73 2.60 -0.40
N GLY A 72 17.23 3.55 0.38
CA GLY A 72 16.47 4.75 0.75
C GLY A 72 15.15 4.39 1.44
N ASN A 73 14.04 4.88 0.89
CA ASN A 73 12.68 4.62 1.40
C ASN A 73 12.00 3.40 0.76
N SER A 74 12.70 2.67 -0.13
CA SER A 74 12.20 1.49 -0.83
C SER A 74 12.86 0.21 -0.32
N VAL A 75 12.14 -0.91 -0.41
CA VAL A 75 12.72 -2.25 -0.25
C VAL A 75 12.61 -3.00 -1.56
N TYR A 76 13.75 -3.34 -2.17
CA TYR A 76 13.77 -4.14 -3.38
C TYR A 76 13.59 -5.63 -3.05
N LEU A 77 12.66 -6.27 -3.75
CA LEU A 77 12.45 -7.72 -3.73
C LEU A 77 13.38 -8.36 -4.75
N ARG A 78 14.56 -8.78 -4.29
CA ARG A 78 15.57 -9.40 -5.14
C ARG A 78 15.43 -10.90 -5.18
N ARG A 79 15.89 -11.51 -6.28
CA ARG A 79 15.94 -12.97 -6.45
C ARG A 79 14.60 -13.66 -6.20
N PHE A 80 13.49 -12.97 -6.50
CA PHE A 80 12.15 -13.49 -6.35
C PHE A 80 11.95 -14.69 -7.31
N GLY A 81 11.86 -15.89 -6.74
CA GLY A 81 11.78 -17.14 -7.48
C GLY A 81 10.81 -18.12 -6.84
N VAL A 82 10.05 -18.83 -7.68
CA VAL A 82 9.19 -19.96 -7.28
C VAL A 82 9.53 -21.13 -8.19
N LEU A 83 9.77 -22.30 -7.59
CA LEU A 83 10.10 -23.52 -8.30
C LEU A 83 9.01 -23.88 -9.32
N PRO A 84 9.36 -24.39 -10.52
CA PRO A 84 8.39 -24.66 -11.58
C PRO A 84 7.20 -25.51 -11.13
N ALA A 85 7.45 -26.54 -10.32
CA ALA A 85 6.41 -27.45 -9.82
C ALA A 85 5.37 -26.75 -8.91
N ALA A 86 5.73 -25.62 -8.30
CA ALA A 86 4.86 -24.88 -7.38
C ALA A 86 4.24 -23.61 -8.00
N GLN A 87 4.53 -23.30 -9.27
CA GLN A 87 3.94 -22.16 -9.96
C GLN A 87 2.44 -22.36 -10.19
N GLY A 88 1.66 -21.27 -10.25
CA GLY A 88 0.21 -21.31 -10.41
C GLY A 88 -0.60 -21.66 -9.15
N HIS A 89 0.06 -21.93 -8.02
CA HIS A 89 -0.58 -22.34 -6.76
C HIS A 89 -0.63 -21.22 -5.69
N GLY A 90 -0.52 -19.95 -6.11
CA GLY A 90 -0.60 -18.80 -5.19
C GLY A 90 0.67 -18.50 -4.38
N VAL A 91 1.74 -19.30 -4.49
CA VAL A 91 3.00 -19.12 -3.74
C VAL A 91 3.57 -17.70 -3.91
N ALA A 92 3.68 -17.23 -5.15
CA ALA A 92 4.21 -15.90 -5.43
C ALA A 92 3.34 -14.78 -4.82
N ALA A 93 2.01 -14.93 -4.82
CA ALA A 93 1.13 -13.95 -4.20
C ALA A 93 1.33 -13.91 -2.68
N ALA A 94 1.35 -15.07 -2.02
CA ALA A 94 1.60 -15.15 -0.57
C ALA A 94 2.97 -14.58 -0.17
N MET A 95 3.99 -14.72 -1.02
CA MET A 95 5.30 -14.11 -0.79
C MET A 95 5.29 -12.59 -0.91
N VAL A 96 4.47 -12.02 -1.80
CA VAL A 96 4.27 -10.56 -1.87
C VAL A 96 3.55 -10.06 -0.62
N ASP A 97 2.51 -10.76 -0.17
CA ASP A 97 1.76 -10.37 1.03
C ASP A 97 2.67 -10.42 2.27
N ALA A 98 3.45 -11.49 2.45
CA ALA A 98 4.44 -11.59 3.52
C ALA A 98 5.57 -10.53 3.40
N ALA A 99 5.91 -10.07 2.20
CA ALA A 99 6.89 -9.00 2.01
C ALA A 99 6.35 -7.63 2.43
N VAL A 100 5.06 -7.37 2.22
CA VAL A 100 4.36 -6.17 2.72
C VAL A 100 4.38 -6.17 4.25
N GLU A 101 4.02 -7.30 4.86
CA GLU A 101 3.99 -7.45 6.33
C GLU A 101 5.39 -7.34 6.98
N ALA A 102 6.45 -7.71 6.27
CA ALA A 102 7.81 -7.69 6.81
C ALA A 102 8.40 -6.26 6.95
N TRP A 103 7.79 -5.26 6.31
CA TRP A 103 8.33 -3.90 6.22
C TRP A 103 7.31 -2.81 6.57
N PRO A 104 6.69 -2.86 7.78
CA PRO A 104 5.83 -1.78 8.23
C PRO A 104 6.62 -0.47 8.29
N GLY A 105 6.01 0.63 7.85
CA GLY A 105 6.61 1.97 7.88
C GLY A 105 7.66 2.26 6.81
N ARG A 106 7.93 1.34 5.88
CA ARG A 106 8.63 1.68 4.63
C ARG A 106 7.65 2.31 3.65
N ALA A 107 8.14 3.16 2.75
CA ALA A 107 7.27 3.87 1.82
C ALA A 107 6.81 2.99 0.65
N ARG A 108 7.63 2.04 0.20
CA ARG A 108 7.32 1.18 -0.95
C ARG A 108 8.11 -0.12 -1.00
N LEU A 109 7.57 -1.11 -1.69
CA LEU A 109 8.29 -2.26 -2.22
C LEU A 109 8.61 -2.02 -3.69
N SER A 110 9.78 -2.48 -4.16
CA SER A 110 10.16 -2.37 -5.56
C SER A 110 10.71 -3.68 -6.12
N VAL A 111 10.57 -3.86 -7.42
CA VAL A 111 11.14 -5.00 -8.15
C VAL A 111 11.65 -4.53 -9.49
N VAL A 112 12.74 -5.15 -9.94
CA VAL A 112 13.25 -4.95 -11.29
C VAL A 112 12.95 -6.21 -12.09
N ALA A 113 12.11 -6.07 -13.11
CA ALA A 113 11.73 -7.13 -14.02
C ALA A 113 12.42 -6.94 -15.38
N ARG A 114 12.51 -8.01 -16.15
CA ARG A 114 12.95 -7.96 -17.55
C ARG A 114 11.75 -7.68 -18.43
N GLU A 115 11.86 -6.68 -19.31
CA GLU A 115 10.80 -6.30 -20.24
C GLU A 115 10.41 -7.47 -21.17
N GLU A 116 11.40 -8.29 -21.52
CA GLU A 116 11.26 -9.50 -22.33
C GLU A 116 10.43 -10.61 -21.65
N LEU A 117 10.07 -10.43 -20.37
CA LEU A 117 9.21 -11.32 -19.60
C LEU A 117 7.85 -10.64 -19.29
N PRO A 118 6.98 -10.45 -20.29
CA PRO A 118 5.72 -9.71 -20.12
C PRO A 118 4.78 -10.35 -19.10
N ALA A 119 4.80 -11.68 -18.96
CA ALA A 119 4.02 -12.38 -17.94
C ALA A 119 4.47 -12.04 -16.50
N THR A 120 5.77 -11.78 -16.30
CA THR A 120 6.32 -11.33 -15.02
C THR A 120 5.91 -9.91 -14.72
N VAL A 121 6.01 -9.00 -15.70
CA VAL A 121 5.55 -7.60 -15.57
C VAL A 121 4.06 -7.57 -15.19
N ALA A 122 3.23 -8.29 -15.95
CA ALA A 122 1.79 -8.36 -15.71
C ALA A 122 1.43 -9.00 -14.36
N PHE A 123 2.26 -9.91 -13.84
CA PHE A 123 2.08 -10.44 -12.48
C PHE A 123 2.24 -9.34 -11.43
N TRP A 124 3.29 -8.53 -11.53
CA TRP A 124 3.55 -7.44 -10.59
C TRP A 124 2.45 -6.37 -10.64
N GLU A 125 2.01 -6.00 -11.85
CA GLU A 125 0.88 -5.08 -12.05
C GLU A 125 -0.41 -5.58 -11.37
N ARG A 126 -0.75 -6.86 -11.54
CA ARG A 126 -1.88 -7.50 -10.83
C ARG A 126 -1.70 -7.61 -9.32
N ARG A 127 -0.52 -7.31 -8.77
CA ARG A 127 -0.23 -7.27 -7.32
C ARG A 127 -0.11 -5.83 -6.81
N GLY A 128 -0.49 -4.84 -7.61
CA GLY A 128 -0.50 -3.43 -7.23
C GLY A 128 0.84 -2.72 -7.39
N PHE A 129 1.78 -3.30 -8.14
CA PHE A 129 3.01 -2.60 -8.52
C PHE A 129 2.77 -1.82 -9.82
N ALA A 130 3.09 -0.53 -9.82
CA ALA A 130 3.05 0.31 -11.01
C ALA A 130 4.47 0.52 -11.55
N GLN A 131 4.61 0.75 -12.86
CA GLN A 131 5.90 1.10 -13.45
C GLN A 131 6.41 2.43 -12.86
N ALA A 132 7.60 2.39 -12.27
CA ALA A 132 8.26 3.55 -11.66
C ALA A 132 9.38 4.11 -12.55
N ASP A 133 10.14 3.23 -13.21
CA ASP A 133 11.20 3.60 -14.15
C ASP A 133 11.37 2.51 -15.22
N ARG A 134 12.02 2.86 -16.34
CA ARG A 134 12.33 1.92 -17.41
C ARG A 134 13.69 2.23 -18.02
N ARG A 135 14.56 1.23 -17.97
CA ARG A 135 15.88 1.25 -18.59
C ARG A 135 16.15 -0.09 -19.24
N PHE A 136 15.98 -0.15 -20.56
CA PHE A 136 16.15 -1.39 -21.33
C PHE A 136 17.43 -2.16 -20.92
N PRO A 137 17.35 -3.47 -20.65
CA PRO A 137 16.18 -4.36 -20.79
C PRO A 137 15.28 -4.47 -19.53
N TYR A 138 15.40 -3.53 -18.60
CA TYR A 138 14.74 -3.56 -17.29
C TYR A 138 13.55 -2.60 -17.19
N VAL A 139 12.53 -3.06 -16.45
CA VAL A 139 11.42 -2.23 -15.97
C VAL A 139 11.43 -2.31 -14.45
N GLU A 140 11.49 -1.15 -13.81
CA GLU A 140 11.30 -1.06 -12.36
C GLU A 140 9.82 -0.85 -12.07
N LEU A 141 9.26 -1.73 -11.24
CA LEU A 141 7.91 -1.57 -10.73
C LEU A 141 7.95 -1.39 -9.21
N SER A 142 7.10 -0.50 -8.71
CA SER A 142 6.99 -0.22 -7.28
C SER A 142 5.54 -0.25 -6.82
N ARG A 143 5.34 -0.73 -5.59
CA ARG A 143 4.07 -0.70 -4.89
C ARG A 143 4.23 0.15 -3.63
N PRO A 144 3.46 1.25 -3.45
CA PRO A 144 3.47 1.99 -2.21
C PRO A 144 2.98 1.11 -1.06
N LEU A 145 3.53 1.35 0.12
CA LEU A 145 3.14 0.70 1.37
C LEU A 145 2.41 1.71 2.25
N PRO A 146 1.37 1.29 2.99
CA PRO A 146 0.69 2.19 3.91
C PRO A 146 1.62 2.59 5.05
N THR A 147 1.51 3.85 5.48
CA THR A 147 2.02 4.27 6.79
C THR A 147 0.96 3.94 7.83
N THR A 148 1.36 3.20 8.87
CA THR A 148 0.46 2.77 9.95
C THR A 148 0.66 3.62 11.20
N TYR A 149 -0.44 4.06 11.79
CA TYR A 149 -0.47 4.82 13.04
C TYR A 149 -1.34 4.11 14.07
N ASP A 150 -0.79 3.91 15.27
CA ASP A 150 -1.59 3.52 16.43
C ASP A 150 -2.19 4.78 17.06
N VAL A 151 -3.51 4.78 17.19
CA VAL A 151 -4.31 5.94 17.60
C VAL A 151 -5.15 5.54 18.81
N ALA A 152 -4.73 5.93 20.01
CA ALA A 152 -5.34 5.47 21.25
C ALA A 152 -6.66 6.17 21.58
N THR A 153 -6.81 7.43 21.16
CA THR A 153 -7.94 8.27 21.55
C THR A 153 -8.54 9.05 20.37
N ALA A 154 -9.71 9.66 20.58
CA ALA A 154 -10.32 10.57 19.62
C ALA A 154 -9.49 11.85 19.40
N ASP A 155 -8.76 12.32 20.42
CA ASP A 155 -7.85 13.46 20.29
C ASP A 155 -6.63 13.09 19.43
N ASP A 156 -6.07 11.89 19.60
CA ASP A 156 -4.99 11.39 18.74
C ASP A 156 -5.45 11.25 17.28
N MET A 157 -6.71 10.85 17.06
CA MET A 157 -7.31 10.76 15.73
C MET A 157 -7.42 12.14 15.07
N ARG A 158 -7.87 13.16 15.82
CA ARG A 158 -7.89 14.55 15.35
C ARG A 158 -6.49 15.05 15.05
N ALA A 159 -5.54 14.81 15.94
CA ALA A 159 -4.14 15.21 15.75
C ALA A 159 -3.51 14.53 14.52
N LEU A 160 -3.87 13.27 14.23
CA LEU A 160 -3.47 12.62 12.97
C LEU A 160 -4.11 13.31 11.76
N GLY A 161 -5.41 13.63 11.81
CA GLY A 161 -6.07 14.41 10.75
C GLY A 161 -5.42 15.76 10.49
N VAL A 162 -5.04 16.51 11.55
CA VAL A 162 -4.31 17.77 11.44
C VAL A 162 -2.97 17.56 10.73
N ARG A 163 -2.18 16.56 11.14
CA ARG A 163 -0.89 16.25 10.50
C ARG A 163 -1.04 15.91 9.03
N VAL A 164 -2.03 15.09 8.67
CA VAL A 164 -2.28 14.75 7.26
C VAL A 164 -2.65 15.99 6.45
N ALA A 165 -3.42 16.92 7.03
CA ALA A 165 -3.81 18.17 6.37
C ALA A 165 -2.62 19.07 5.99
N GLU A 166 -1.48 19.00 6.70
CA GLU A 166 -0.27 19.79 6.41
C GLU A 166 0.31 19.49 5.02
N ASP A 167 0.10 18.27 4.51
CA ASP A 167 0.59 17.83 3.21
C ASP A 167 -0.44 18.01 2.09
N LEU A 168 -1.66 18.45 2.39
CA LEU A 168 -2.76 18.55 1.42
C LEU A 168 -2.76 19.88 0.65
N ARG A 169 -3.24 19.82 -0.59
CA ARG A 169 -3.51 20.98 -1.44
C ARG A 169 -4.83 20.85 -2.17
N ALA A 170 -5.31 21.95 -2.73
CA ALA A 170 -6.44 21.94 -3.67
C ALA A 170 -6.23 20.88 -4.76
N GLY A 171 -7.26 20.09 -5.06
CA GLY A 171 -7.17 18.95 -5.97
C GLY A 171 -6.93 17.60 -5.30
N ASP A 172 -6.52 17.57 -4.03
CA ASP A 172 -6.24 16.30 -3.35
C ASP A 172 -7.54 15.61 -2.89
N LEU A 173 -7.62 14.31 -3.17
CA LEU A 173 -8.72 13.42 -2.77
C LEU A 173 -8.27 12.49 -1.64
N LEU A 174 -9.12 12.35 -0.62
CA LEU A 174 -9.00 11.37 0.45
C LEU A 174 -10.21 10.43 0.44
N VAL A 175 -9.94 9.13 0.40
CA VAL A 175 -10.96 8.08 0.48
C VAL A 175 -10.82 7.37 1.82
N LEU A 176 -11.84 7.50 2.68
CA LEU A 176 -11.84 6.93 4.03
C LEU A 176 -12.66 5.64 4.07
N SER A 177 -12.09 4.57 4.63
CA SER A 177 -12.80 3.33 4.90
C SER A 177 -12.62 2.84 6.34
N GLY A 178 -13.52 1.96 6.76
CA GLY A 178 -13.58 1.45 8.13
C GLY A 178 -15.02 1.29 8.62
N GLY A 179 -15.22 0.43 9.61
CA GLY A 179 -16.55 0.11 10.15
C GLY A 179 -17.30 1.31 10.75
N LEU A 180 -18.58 1.09 11.10
CA LEU A 180 -19.38 2.10 11.80
C LEU A 180 -18.71 2.44 13.14
N GLY A 181 -18.56 3.73 13.43
CA GLY A 181 -17.88 4.19 14.65
C GLY A 181 -16.35 3.98 14.65
N ALA A 182 -15.74 3.65 13.52
CA ALA A 182 -14.28 3.53 13.42
C ALA A 182 -13.54 4.84 13.72
N GLY A 183 -14.19 6.00 13.47
CA GLY A 183 -13.59 7.32 13.72
C GLY A 183 -13.33 8.14 12.46
N LYS A 184 -13.91 7.77 11.30
CA LYS A 184 -13.78 8.50 10.03
C LYS A 184 -14.12 9.99 10.17
N THR A 185 -15.31 10.34 10.66
CA THR A 185 -15.67 11.74 10.91
C THR A 185 -14.75 12.42 11.94
N THR A 186 -14.24 11.70 12.95
CA THR A 186 -13.27 12.26 13.91
C THR A 186 -11.94 12.61 13.24
N PHE A 187 -11.47 11.77 12.31
CA PHE A 187 -10.32 12.09 11.47
C PHE A 187 -10.61 13.31 10.59
N THR A 188 -11.78 13.38 9.97
CA THR A 188 -12.21 14.52 9.13
C THR A 188 -12.31 15.83 9.92
N GLN A 189 -12.67 15.77 11.20
CA GLN A 189 -12.61 16.94 12.09
C GLN A 189 -11.19 17.47 12.24
N GLY A 190 -10.22 16.58 12.43
CA GLY A 190 -8.81 16.94 12.44
C GLY A 190 -8.34 17.55 11.11
N LEU A 191 -8.76 16.96 9.99
CA LEU A 191 -8.49 17.54 8.66
C LEU A 191 -9.01 18.97 8.54
N GLY A 192 -10.28 19.20 8.90
CA GLY A 192 -10.88 20.53 8.84
C GLY A 192 -10.15 21.55 9.72
N GLU A 193 -9.72 21.13 10.92
CA GLU A 193 -8.90 21.96 11.80
C GLU A 193 -7.55 22.31 11.16
N GLY A 194 -6.83 21.33 10.62
CA GLY A 194 -5.53 21.55 9.98
C GLY A 194 -5.61 22.42 8.72
N LEU A 195 -6.69 22.31 7.95
CA LEU A 195 -6.97 23.17 6.79
C LEU A 195 -7.47 24.57 7.17
N GLY A 196 -7.85 24.79 8.43
CA GLY A 196 -8.39 26.05 8.91
C GLY A 196 -9.75 26.40 8.31
N VAL A 197 -10.65 25.41 8.14
CA VAL A 197 -11.98 25.63 7.56
C VAL A 197 -13.00 26.15 8.58
N ARG A 198 -14.08 26.74 8.09
CA ARG A 198 -15.12 27.36 8.90
C ARG A 198 -16.02 26.33 9.58
N GLY A 199 -16.18 26.51 10.89
CA GLY A 199 -17.17 25.79 11.69
C GLY A 199 -16.76 24.35 12.02
N GLY A 200 -17.55 23.69 12.85
CA GLY A 200 -17.29 22.30 13.23
C GLY A 200 -17.64 21.34 12.08
N VAL A 201 -16.71 20.44 11.75
CA VAL A 201 -16.98 19.32 10.85
C VAL A 201 -17.85 18.30 11.59
N THR A 202 -19.00 18.00 11.01
CA THR A 202 -19.94 16.99 11.52
C THR A 202 -20.36 16.13 10.34
N SER A 203 -20.61 14.84 10.61
CA SER A 203 -20.94 13.88 9.54
C SER A 203 -22.14 14.38 8.72
N PRO A 204 -22.01 14.49 7.40
CA PRO A 204 -23.07 14.95 6.51
C PRO A 204 -24.06 13.84 6.14
N THR A 205 -24.29 12.83 6.99
CA THR A 205 -25.07 11.61 6.68
C THR A 205 -26.46 11.84 6.07
N PHE A 206 -27.06 13.03 6.26
CA PHE A 206 -28.38 13.38 5.70
C PHE A 206 -28.33 14.29 4.47
N VAL A 207 -27.22 14.99 4.25
CA VAL A 207 -27.06 15.93 3.12
C VAL A 207 -26.06 15.42 2.08
N ILE A 208 -25.47 14.23 2.31
CA ILE A 208 -24.51 13.51 1.47
C ILE A 208 -23.18 14.25 1.34
N ALA A 209 -23.17 15.55 1.02
CA ALA A 209 -21.99 16.39 0.93
C ALA A 209 -22.16 17.73 1.69
N ARG A 210 -21.06 18.27 2.21
CA ARG A 210 -20.95 19.61 2.76
C ARG A 210 -19.65 20.28 2.35
N VAL A 211 -19.73 21.56 2.03
CA VAL A 211 -18.55 22.40 1.80
C VAL A 211 -18.27 23.21 3.06
N HIS A 212 -17.03 23.16 3.51
CA HIS A 212 -16.50 23.93 4.62
C HIS A 212 -15.48 24.95 4.08
N PRO A 213 -15.85 26.24 3.98
CA PRO A 213 -14.98 27.25 3.39
C PRO A 213 -13.73 27.51 4.22
N SER A 214 -12.58 27.70 3.58
CA SER A 214 -11.33 28.08 4.25
C SER A 214 -11.46 29.46 4.93
N LEU A 215 -10.80 29.61 6.09
CA LEU A 215 -10.65 30.89 6.79
C LEU A 215 -9.25 31.49 6.63
N THR A 216 -8.33 30.76 6.01
CA THR A 216 -6.90 31.08 5.94
C THR A 216 -6.42 31.36 4.52
N GLY A 217 -7.32 31.27 3.53
CA GLY A 217 -6.97 31.38 2.11
C GLY A 217 -6.37 30.10 1.52
N GLY A 218 -6.41 28.99 2.26
CA GLY A 218 -6.15 27.64 1.76
C GLY A 218 -7.36 27.04 1.03
N PRO A 219 -7.30 25.75 0.66
CA PRO A 219 -8.42 25.09 -0.01
C PRO A 219 -9.63 24.95 0.93
N ASP A 220 -10.82 24.98 0.35
CA ASP A 220 -12.04 24.55 1.03
C ASP A 220 -11.97 23.04 1.32
N LEU A 221 -12.79 22.57 2.26
CA LEU A 221 -12.97 21.14 2.51
C LEU A 221 -14.36 20.70 2.02
N VAL A 222 -14.39 19.82 1.03
CA VAL A 222 -15.59 19.13 0.57
C VAL A 222 -15.67 17.79 1.30
N HIS A 223 -16.62 17.66 2.22
CA HIS A 223 -16.83 16.46 3.02
C HIS A 223 -18.05 15.70 2.51
N VAL A 224 -17.82 14.49 1.99
CA VAL A 224 -18.85 13.58 1.47
C VAL A 224 -18.96 12.35 2.39
N ASP A 225 -20.19 11.91 2.67
CA ASP A 225 -20.50 10.64 3.34
C ASP A 225 -21.28 9.74 2.37
N ALA A 226 -20.58 8.78 1.78
CA ALA A 226 -21.10 7.89 0.75
C ALA A 226 -21.81 6.64 1.32
N TYR A 227 -22.04 6.55 2.64
CA TYR A 227 -22.65 5.36 3.26
C TYR A 227 -24.02 4.97 2.67
N ARG A 228 -24.74 5.94 2.10
CA ARG A 228 -26.08 5.75 1.52
C ARG A 228 -26.11 5.83 -0.01
N ILE A 229 -24.97 6.03 -0.65
CA ILE A 229 -24.89 6.16 -2.11
C ILE A 229 -24.96 4.76 -2.73
N GLY A 230 -25.89 4.57 -3.67
CA GLY A 230 -26.16 3.28 -4.31
C GLY A 230 -25.19 2.90 -5.43
N GLY A 231 -24.36 3.84 -5.91
CA GLY A 231 -23.37 3.62 -6.95
C GLY A 231 -22.69 4.90 -7.43
N LEU A 232 -21.76 4.75 -8.39
CA LEU A 232 -20.98 5.85 -8.97
C LEU A 232 -21.87 6.95 -9.57
N ASP A 233 -22.93 6.58 -10.28
CA ASP A 233 -23.83 7.54 -10.94
C ASP A 233 -24.42 8.57 -9.94
N GLU A 234 -24.75 8.14 -8.71
CA GLU A 234 -25.28 9.03 -7.67
C GLU A 234 -24.19 9.88 -7.00
N LEU A 235 -22.93 9.45 -7.05
CA LEU A 235 -21.78 10.25 -6.62
C LEU A 235 -21.44 11.32 -7.68
N ASP A 236 -21.51 10.97 -8.96
CA ASP A 236 -21.30 11.88 -10.08
C ASP A 236 -22.40 12.97 -10.12
N ASP A 237 -23.65 12.61 -9.77
CA ASP A 237 -24.78 13.55 -9.64
C ASP A 237 -24.58 14.63 -8.56
N LEU A 238 -23.59 14.48 -7.67
CA LEU A 238 -23.26 15.51 -6.66
C LEU A 238 -22.53 16.73 -7.26
N ASP A 239 -22.18 16.71 -8.55
CA ASP A 239 -21.49 17.79 -9.28
C ASP A 239 -20.22 18.24 -8.54
N LEU A 240 -19.47 17.28 -8.00
CA LEU A 240 -18.24 17.54 -7.24
C LEU A 240 -17.14 18.08 -8.14
N ASP A 241 -17.18 17.80 -9.45
CA ASP A 241 -16.13 18.07 -10.44
C ASP A 241 -15.59 19.50 -10.41
N THR A 242 -16.49 20.49 -10.26
CA THR A 242 -16.11 21.90 -10.23
C THR A 242 -15.39 22.26 -8.92
N SER A 243 -15.67 21.55 -7.83
CA SER A 243 -15.08 21.76 -6.51
C SER A 243 -13.82 20.92 -6.26
N LEU A 244 -13.69 19.75 -6.90
CA LEU A 244 -12.58 18.81 -6.71
C LEU A 244 -11.23 19.48 -6.96
N ALA A 245 -11.11 20.33 -7.99
CA ALA A 245 -9.85 20.98 -8.36
C ALA A 245 -9.43 22.12 -7.42
N GLU A 246 -10.39 22.76 -6.75
CA GLU A 246 -10.15 23.96 -5.92
C GLU A 246 -10.19 23.65 -4.41
N ALA A 247 -10.72 22.50 -4.02
CA ALA A 247 -10.87 22.05 -2.65
C ALA A 247 -10.04 20.80 -2.35
N VAL A 248 -9.90 20.49 -1.06
CA VAL A 248 -9.58 19.15 -0.61
C VAL A 248 -10.90 18.40 -0.48
N THR A 249 -10.99 17.21 -1.08
CA THR A 249 -12.19 16.39 -0.99
C THR A 249 -11.94 15.15 -0.15
N VAL A 250 -12.81 14.92 0.83
CA VAL A 250 -12.79 13.75 1.70
C VAL A 250 -14.09 12.98 1.56
N VAL A 251 -14.00 11.71 1.15
CA VAL A 251 -15.14 10.83 0.97
C VAL A 251 -15.10 9.72 2.02
N GLU A 252 -15.96 9.80 3.02
CA GLU A 252 -16.21 8.69 3.94
C GLU A 252 -16.98 7.58 3.21
N TRP A 253 -16.61 6.32 3.47
CA TRP A 253 -17.19 5.15 2.81
C TRP A 253 -16.99 5.14 1.29
N GLY A 254 -15.94 5.78 0.79
CA GLY A 254 -15.67 5.88 -0.65
C GLY A 254 -14.93 4.68 -1.25
N GLU A 255 -14.52 3.68 -0.47
CA GLU A 255 -13.84 2.47 -1.01
C GLU A 255 -14.77 1.74 -1.99
N GLY A 256 -14.27 1.47 -3.20
CA GLY A 256 -15.04 0.93 -4.32
C GLY A 256 -15.94 1.92 -5.07
N LEU A 257 -15.97 3.20 -4.66
CA LEU A 257 -16.80 4.25 -5.26
C LEU A 257 -15.95 5.47 -5.68
N ALA A 258 -15.28 6.13 -4.75
CA ALA A 258 -14.63 7.41 -4.99
C ALA A 258 -13.25 7.31 -5.66
N GLU A 259 -12.70 6.12 -5.86
CA GLU A 259 -11.33 5.92 -6.36
C GLU A 259 -11.13 6.45 -7.78
N SER A 260 -12.22 6.51 -8.56
CA SER A 260 -12.23 7.01 -9.94
C SER A 260 -12.32 8.53 -10.05
N LEU A 261 -12.63 9.23 -8.96
CA LEU A 261 -12.76 10.69 -8.95
C LEU A 261 -11.42 11.41 -9.17
N ALA A 262 -10.29 10.75 -8.88
CA ALA A 262 -8.96 11.31 -9.11
C ALA A 262 -7.92 10.22 -9.40
N ASP A 263 -7.02 10.52 -10.34
CA ASP A 263 -5.86 9.66 -10.67
C ASP A 263 -4.91 9.48 -9.49
N SER A 264 -4.90 10.44 -8.56
CA SER A 264 -4.12 10.35 -7.33
C SER A 264 -4.96 10.68 -6.10
N ARG A 265 -4.79 9.90 -5.03
CA ARG A 265 -5.57 10.00 -3.79
C ARG A 265 -4.80 9.46 -2.58
N LEU A 266 -5.20 9.87 -1.39
CA LEU A 266 -4.87 9.15 -0.16
C LEU A 266 -6.01 8.20 0.18
N GLU A 267 -5.67 6.94 0.44
CA GLU A 267 -6.58 5.96 1.02
C GLU A 267 -6.30 5.88 2.52
N VAL A 268 -7.32 6.12 3.34
CA VAL A 268 -7.23 6.10 4.80
C VAL A 268 -8.14 5.00 5.33
N ARG A 269 -7.55 3.91 5.82
CA ARG A 269 -8.27 2.78 6.41
C ARG A 269 -8.17 2.84 7.93
N ILE A 270 -9.32 2.82 8.60
CA ILE A 270 -9.41 2.86 10.06
C ILE A 270 -9.99 1.55 10.57
N SER A 271 -9.19 0.80 11.31
CA SER A 271 -9.56 -0.47 11.95
C SER A 271 -9.41 -0.38 13.47
N ARG A 272 -10.00 -1.35 14.20
CA ARG A 272 -9.74 -1.51 15.64
C ARG A 272 -8.40 -2.24 15.80
N SER A 273 -7.57 -1.81 16.74
CA SER A 273 -6.26 -2.43 16.97
C SER A 273 -6.35 -3.86 17.53
N SER A 274 -7.45 -4.20 18.22
CA SER A 274 -7.79 -5.57 18.64
C SER A 274 -9.29 -5.69 18.91
N GLU A 275 -9.85 -6.90 18.76
CA GLU A 275 -11.24 -7.19 19.16
C GLU A 275 -11.39 -7.38 20.69
N GLU A 276 -10.27 -7.59 21.40
CA GLU A 276 -10.19 -7.94 22.83
C GLU A 276 -9.60 -6.81 23.69
N SER A 277 -9.84 -5.54 23.33
CA SER A 277 -9.41 -4.44 24.19
C SER A 277 -10.24 -4.43 25.48
N GLU A 278 -9.72 -5.04 26.55
CA GLU A 278 -10.30 -5.03 27.90
C GLU A 278 -10.02 -3.72 28.69
N GLY A 279 -9.38 -2.73 28.05
CA GLY A 279 -9.09 -1.42 28.64
C GLY A 279 -10.22 -0.41 28.50
N GLU A 280 -10.16 0.70 29.25
CA GLU A 280 -11.09 1.85 29.10
C GLU A 280 -10.97 2.55 27.74
N LEU A 281 -9.86 2.33 27.03
CA LEU A 281 -9.60 2.88 25.70
C LEU A 281 -9.94 1.87 24.61
N ASP A 282 -10.50 2.36 23.51
CA ASP A 282 -10.84 1.60 22.31
C ASP A 282 -9.91 2.06 21.17
N PRO A 283 -8.65 1.59 21.12
CA PRO A 283 -7.64 2.06 20.20
C PRO A 283 -7.98 1.72 18.74
N ARG A 284 -7.51 2.56 17.83
CA ARG A 284 -7.61 2.40 16.39
C ARG A 284 -6.24 2.22 15.78
N GLN A 285 -6.18 1.48 14.69
CA GLN A 285 -5.07 1.50 13.77
C GLN A 285 -5.51 2.23 12.52
N VAL A 286 -4.72 3.21 12.09
CA VAL A 286 -4.98 4.00 10.89
C VAL A 286 -3.88 3.74 9.88
N GLU A 287 -4.25 3.24 8.71
CA GLU A 287 -3.36 3.07 7.56
C GLU A 287 -3.59 4.22 6.58
N VAL A 288 -2.53 4.91 6.19
CA VAL A 288 -2.56 5.96 5.16
C VAL A 288 -1.70 5.52 3.98
N LEU A 289 -2.33 5.34 2.82
CA LEU A 289 -1.68 4.91 1.59
C LEU A 289 -1.81 5.99 0.51
N GLY A 290 -0.67 6.42 -0.04
CA GLY A 290 -0.63 7.28 -1.22
C GLY A 290 -0.76 6.48 -2.51
N VAL A 291 -1.75 6.82 -3.33
CA VAL A 291 -1.98 6.20 -4.66
C VAL A 291 -1.86 7.27 -5.74
N GLY A 292 -1.10 6.97 -6.80
CA GLY A 292 -0.90 7.89 -7.93
C GLY A 292 0.32 8.79 -7.77
N THR A 293 0.63 9.55 -8.83
CA THR A 293 1.89 10.30 -8.97
C THR A 293 2.06 11.42 -7.95
N ARG A 294 0.96 12.01 -7.46
CA ARG A 294 0.95 13.03 -6.39
C ARG A 294 1.59 12.55 -5.08
N TRP A 295 1.53 11.25 -4.82
CA TRP A 295 1.98 10.63 -3.57
C TRP A 295 3.19 9.71 -3.76
N ALA A 296 3.82 9.77 -4.93
CA ALA A 296 4.94 8.91 -5.31
C ALA A 296 6.32 9.42 -4.85
N THR A 297 6.39 10.54 -4.12
CA THR A 297 7.63 11.16 -3.61
C THR A 297 7.74 11.04 -2.11
#